data_AF-A0A1Q3GX99-F1
#
_entry.id   AF-A0A1Q3GX99-F1
#
_cell.length_a   1.000
_cell.length_b   1.000
_cell.length_c   1.000
_cell.angle_alpha   90.00
_cell.angle_beta   90.00
_cell.angle_gamma   90.00
#
_symmetry.space_group_name_H-M   'P 1'
#
loop_
_entity.id
_entity.type
_entity.pdbx_description
1 polymer ?
#
loop_
_entity_poly.entity_id
_entity_poly.type
_entity_poly.pdbx_seq_one_letter_code
_entity_poly.pdbx_strand_id
1 'polypeptide(L)'
;MKLLKLNAWLVCLAFVMILASCQNQSEKIAPNTTNDRAINKDEIALQVIDLLKQSASRGEVISSLKAQMPSVALATILDKVNGQGIENTATQNLRRIVQKSEATYKNLEAPENVEIPELWLHQPQANLDFSKLLVAYAPDGKDEANWKKVKAYTLDKKVVYLDPFKAPNVPVVVVETDGFEALKVEAELMNRELRKAGAQALVNRKVDGQMKRTAGGIETTKLDRIRLNNDEEPWISGAAEIYAITSGVRGSNNEAQINVIPMYYLDYAGTTYYPNQILLFWDDYSYQAANIQLFEKDDNYNYKQMVGIIVDGVFQITGTLSGQPIVNVLGQIANAVIQAMPDQWFTNDDDYVDSYYTIEKNRTYRNHSGAGGNANVDLTPYFLLAN
;
A
#
# COMPACT_ATOMS: atom_id res chain seq x y z
N MET A 1 -54.59 -36.54 57.47
CA MET A 1 -54.97 -36.69 56.05
C MET A 1 -53.81 -37.37 55.33
N LYS A 2 -54.09 -38.51 54.69
CA LYS A 2 -53.28 -39.46 53.87
C LYS A 2 -51.84 -39.05 53.45
N LEU A 3 -50.80 -39.87 53.77
CA LEU A 3 -50.00 -40.82 52.90
C LEU A 3 -49.13 -40.07 51.84
N LEU A 4 -47.84 -40.29 51.55
CA LEU A 4 -46.86 -41.41 51.59
C LEU A 4 -45.43 -40.81 51.38
N LYS A 5 -44.37 -41.23 52.12
CA LYS A 5 -43.16 -42.01 51.70
C LYS A 5 -42.43 -41.52 50.42
N LEU A 6 -41.10 -41.41 50.30
CA LEU A 6 -39.94 -42.27 50.66
C LEU A 6 -38.66 -41.39 50.69
N ASN A 7 -37.75 -41.53 51.67
CA ASN A 7 -36.45 -42.24 51.60
C ASN A 7 -35.64 -42.01 50.31
N ALA A 8 -34.34 -41.77 50.27
CA ALA A 8 -33.25 -41.64 51.22
C ALA A 8 -31.96 -41.45 50.37
N TRP A 9 -30.83 -41.24 51.05
CA TRP A 9 -29.45 -41.55 50.62
C TRP A 9 -28.55 -40.46 50.03
N LEU A 10 -27.53 -40.18 50.86
CA LEU A 10 -26.12 -39.88 50.60
C LEU A 10 -25.69 -38.51 50.05
N VAL A 11 -25.40 -37.64 51.03
CA VAL A 11 -24.08 -37.01 51.27
C VAL A 11 -22.91 -37.70 50.53
N CYS A 12 -22.18 -36.95 49.68
CA CYS A 12 -20.74 -36.71 49.86
C CYS A 12 -20.15 -35.72 48.82
N LEU A 13 -19.61 -34.64 49.38
CA LEU A 13 -18.45 -33.82 48.98
C LEU A 13 -17.53 -34.39 47.87
N ALA A 14 -17.31 -33.62 46.80
CA ALA A 14 -16.03 -33.42 46.08
C ALA A 14 -16.27 -32.39 44.94
N PHE A 15 -15.74 -31.17 45.03
CA PHE A 15 -14.46 -30.74 44.45
C PHE A 15 -14.42 -30.82 42.91
N VAL A 16 -14.02 -29.68 42.30
CA VAL A 16 -13.34 -29.54 40.99
C VAL A 16 -14.17 -29.04 39.78
N MET A 17 -13.68 -27.89 39.29
CA MET A 17 -13.70 -27.33 37.93
C MET A 17 -15.01 -26.83 37.31
N ILE A 18 -15.09 -25.49 37.32
CA ILE A 18 -15.71 -24.67 36.28
C ILE A 18 -15.12 -25.11 34.93
N LEU A 19 -15.91 -25.82 34.12
CA LEU A 19 -15.61 -26.03 32.71
C LEU A 19 -15.83 -24.71 32.00
N ALA A 20 -14.74 -23.97 31.80
CA ALA A 20 -14.63 -23.04 30.69
C ALA A 20 -14.84 -23.85 29.41
N SER A 21 -16.00 -23.69 28.76
CA SER A 21 -16.17 -24.11 27.37
C SER A 21 -15.28 -23.21 26.52
N CYS A 22 -14.04 -23.64 26.29
CA CYS A 22 -13.26 -23.22 25.15
C CYS A 22 -14.00 -23.71 23.89
N GLN A 23 -14.86 -22.86 23.33
CA GLN A 23 -15.11 -22.93 21.90
C GLN A 23 -13.79 -22.54 21.23
N ASN A 24 -13.05 -23.54 20.79
CA ASN A 24 -11.95 -23.37 19.84
C ASN A 24 -12.54 -22.72 18.58
N GLN A 25 -12.52 -21.39 18.50
CA GLN A 25 -12.41 -20.74 17.21
C GLN A 25 -11.05 -21.13 16.68
N SER A 26 -11.05 -22.04 15.71
CA SER A 26 -9.88 -22.28 14.89
C SER A 26 -9.55 -20.95 14.22
N GLU A 27 -8.51 -20.28 14.74
CA GLU A 27 -7.77 -19.28 14.02
C GLU A 27 -7.45 -19.89 12.65
N LYS A 28 -8.02 -19.32 11.59
CA LYS A 28 -7.66 -19.71 10.24
C LYS A 28 -6.22 -19.23 10.06
N ILE A 29 -5.27 -20.11 10.34
CA ILE A 29 -3.88 -19.93 9.95
C ILE A 29 -3.90 -19.66 8.45
N ALA A 30 -3.61 -18.42 8.06
CA ALA A 30 -3.43 -18.05 6.68
C ALA A 30 -2.44 -19.04 6.05
N PRO A 31 -2.73 -19.60 4.86
CA PRO A 31 -1.85 -20.57 4.25
C PRO A 31 -0.48 -19.91 4.06
N ASN A 32 0.53 -20.48 4.71
CA ASN A 32 1.93 -20.08 4.56
C ASN A 32 2.37 -20.53 3.16
N THR A 33 2.04 -19.73 2.14
CA THR A 33 2.53 -19.93 0.78
C THR A 33 3.95 -19.39 0.72
N THR A 34 4.94 -20.25 1.01
CA THR A 34 6.28 -20.05 0.46
C THR A 34 6.14 -19.95 -1.06
N ASN A 35 6.22 -18.74 -1.58
CA ASN A 35 6.12 -18.44 -3.01
C ASN A 35 7.36 -18.97 -3.72
N ASP A 36 7.30 -20.17 -4.28
CA ASP A 36 8.29 -20.76 -5.22
C ASP A 36 8.48 -19.92 -6.52
N ARG A 37 7.88 -18.72 -6.58
CA ARG A 37 7.89 -17.77 -7.70
C ARG A 37 8.47 -16.40 -7.37
N ALA A 38 8.79 -16.11 -6.10
CA ALA A 38 9.32 -14.82 -5.69
C ALA A 38 10.62 -14.50 -6.43
N ILE A 39 10.79 -13.23 -6.79
CA ILE A 39 11.99 -12.77 -7.49
C ILE A 39 13.18 -12.83 -6.52
N ASN A 40 14.28 -13.43 -6.98
CA ASN A 40 15.48 -13.54 -6.16
C ASN A 40 16.23 -12.19 -6.10
N LYS A 41 16.00 -11.41 -5.03
CA LYS A 41 16.67 -10.12 -4.78
C LYS A 41 18.21 -10.26 -4.71
N ASP A 42 18.74 -11.40 -4.28
CA ASP A 42 20.18 -11.69 -4.26
C ASP A 42 20.76 -11.82 -5.68
N GLU A 43 20.05 -12.50 -6.59
CA GLU A 43 20.43 -12.58 -7.99
C GLU A 43 20.46 -11.18 -8.62
N ILE A 44 19.42 -10.38 -8.41
CA ILE A 44 19.36 -9.00 -8.92
C ILE A 44 20.52 -8.18 -8.35
N ALA A 45 20.76 -8.21 -7.04
CA ALA A 45 21.84 -7.46 -6.41
C ALA A 45 23.21 -7.77 -7.04
N LEU A 46 23.51 -9.07 -7.26
CA LEU A 46 24.77 -9.48 -7.87
C LEU A 46 24.91 -9.05 -9.33
N GLN A 47 23.82 -9.06 -10.11
CA GLN A 47 23.82 -8.56 -11.49
C GLN A 47 23.90 -7.03 -11.55
N VAL A 48 23.25 -6.32 -10.61
CA VAL A 48 23.35 -4.86 -10.46
C VAL A 48 24.78 -4.45 -10.12
N ILE A 49 25.50 -5.21 -9.28
CA ILE A 49 26.92 -4.96 -9.03
C ILE A 49 27.74 -5.07 -10.32
N ASP A 50 27.51 -6.10 -11.14
CA ASP A 50 28.23 -6.25 -12.41
C ASP A 50 27.92 -5.10 -13.39
N LEU A 51 26.67 -4.62 -13.39
CA LEU A 51 26.29 -3.41 -14.11
C LEU A 51 27.04 -2.17 -13.60
N LEU A 52 27.10 -1.98 -12.28
CA LEU A 52 27.73 -0.82 -11.62
C LEU A 52 29.27 -0.81 -11.70
N LYS A 53 29.92 -1.96 -11.94
CA LYS A 53 31.38 -2.01 -12.15
C LYS A 53 31.82 -1.18 -13.37
N GLN A 54 30.97 -1.11 -14.39
CA GLN A 54 31.24 -0.31 -15.58
C GLN A 54 30.97 1.17 -15.29
N SER A 55 31.97 2.02 -15.48
CA SER A 55 31.89 3.45 -15.14
C SER A 55 30.75 4.17 -15.87
N ALA A 56 30.56 3.89 -17.17
CA ALA A 56 29.49 4.47 -17.98
C ALA A 56 28.10 4.06 -17.45
N SER A 57 27.88 2.76 -17.24
CA SER A 57 26.62 2.23 -16.69
C SER A 57 26.32 2.79 -15.31
N ARG A 58 27.31 2.84 -14.43
CA ARG A 58 27.17 3.41 -13.08
C ARG A 58 26.77 4.88 -13.11
N GLY A 59 27.35 5.66 -14.02
CA GLY A 59 26.94 7.05 -14.22
C GLY A 59 25.45 7.17 -14.54
N GLU A 60 24.96 6.34 -15.47
CA GLU A 60 23.55 6.36 -15.90
C GLU A 60 22.59 5.85 -14.81
N VAL A 61 22.95 4.77 -14.11
CA VAL A 61 22.16 4.23 -12.98
C VAL A 61 22.03 5.28 -11.89
N ILE A 62 23.15 5.86 -11.41
CA ILE A 62 23.12 6.85 -10.34
C ILE A 62 22.40 8.13 -10.77
N SER A 63 22.58 8.57 -12.01
CA SER A 63 21.85 9.72 -12.57
C SER A 63 20.33 9.47 -12.57
N SER A 64 19.91 8.27 -12.98
CA SER A 64 18.49 7.89 -12.99
C SER A 64 17.88 7.89 -11.59
N LEU A 65 18.57 7.30 -10.61
CA LEU A 65 18.10 7.24 -9.22
C LEU A 65 18.03 8.61 -8.54
N LYS A 66 18.86 9.58 -8.98
CA LYS A 66 18.80 10.96 -8.48
C LYS A 66 17.69 11.77 -9.13
N ALA A 67 17.31 11.43 -10.35
CA ALA A 67 16.35 12.19 -11.14
C ALA A 67 14.89 11.85 -10.79
N GLN A 68 14.65 10.67 -10.22
CA GLN A 68 13.33 10.18 -9.88
C GLN A 68 13.39 9.51 -8.50
N MET A 69 12.53 9.99 -7.61
CA MET A 69 12.29 9.44 -6.28
C MET A 69 10.84 8.94 -6.18
N PRO A 70 10.53 8.00 -5.27
CA PRO A 70 11.47 7.33 -4.36
C PRO A 70 12.34 6.27 -5.05
N SER A 71 11.83 5.63 -6.10
CA SER A 71 12.52 4.56 -6.83
C SER A 71 12.41 4.70 -8.35
N VAL A 72 13.13 3.84 -9.07
CA VAL A 72 13.05 3.69 -10.52
C VAL A 72 12.96 2.22 -10.89
N ALA A 73 11.94 1.87 -11.68
CA ALA A 73 11.83 0.53 -12.26
C ALA A 73 13.12 0.13 -12.99
N LEU A 74 13.60 -1.09 -12.74
CA LEU A 74 14.83 -1.62 -13.33
C LEU A 74 14.74 -1.65 -14.87
N ALA A 75 13.54 -1.89 -15.43
CA ALA A 75 13.28 -1.82 -16.86
C ALA A 75 13.71 -0.47 -17.47
N THR A 76 13.31 0.63 -16.82
CA THR A 76 13.62 2.01 -17.22
C THR A 76 15.12 2.30 -17.14
N ILE A 77 15.79 1.81 -16.09
CA ILE A 77 17.24 1.95 -15.95
C ILE A 77 17.95 1.21 -17.09
N LEU A 78 17.54 -0.02 -17.39
CA LEU A 78 18.13 -0.82 -18.46
C LEU A 78 17.89 -0.19 -19.85
N ASP A 79 16.75 0.45 -20.08
CA ASP A 79 16.49 1.19 -21.32
C ASP A 79 17.43 2.38 -21.50
N LYS A 80 17.66 3.15 -20.44
CA LYS A 80 18.60 4.27 -20.46
C LYS A 80 20.04 3.82 -20.68
N VAL A 81 20.47 2.76 -19.97
CA VAL A 81 21.80 2.16 -20.15
C VAL A 81 21.99 1.65 -21.58
N ASN A 82 20.98 0.96 -22.13
CA ASN A 82 21.02 0.49 -23.51
C ASN A 82 21.04 1.65 -24.52
N GLY A 83 20.34 2.75 -24.24
CA GLY A 83 20.39 3.97 -25.04
C GLY A 83 21.78 4.61 -25.15
N GLN A 84 22.67 4.33 -24.18
CA GLN A 84 24.09 4.72 -24.23
C GLN A 84 24.97 3.71 -25.01
N GLY A 85 24.36 2.70 -25.64
CA GLY A 85 25.06 1.64 -26.37
C GLY A 85 25.73 0.60 -25.46
N ILE A 86 25.33 0.53 -24.19
CA ILE A 86 25.93 -0.39 -23.22
C ILE A 86 25.11 -1.66 -23.13
N GLU A 87 25.64 -2.75 -23.68
CA GLU A 87 25.06 -4.09 -23.59
C GLU A 87 26.11 -5.10 -23.13
N ASN A 88 25.79 -5.85 -22.08
CA ASN A 88 26.68 -6.86 -21.51
C ASN A 88 25.86 -8.02 -20.90
N THR A 89 26.54 -9.04 -20.40
CA THR A 89 25.88 -10.20 -19.78
C THR A 89 24.97 -9.81 -18.60
N ALA A 90 25.36 -8.82 -17.80
CA ALA A 90 24.54 -8.35 -16.68
C ALA A 90 23.26 -7.63 -17.15
N THR A 91 23.33 -6.76 -18.17
CA THR A 91 22.14 -6.12 -18.73
C THR A 91 21.19 -7.16 -19.34
N GLN A 92 21.71 -8.17 -20.05
CA GLN A 92 20.92 -9.27 -20.60
C GLN A 92 20.26 -10.12 -19.51
N ASN A 93 20.98 -10.40 -18.42
CA ASN A 93 20.45 -11.15 -17.29
C ASN A 93 19.34 -10.38 -16.57
N LEU A 94 19.57 -9.10 -16.28
CA LEU A 94 18.57 -8.23 -15.65
C LEU A 94 17.34 -8.05 -16.55
N ARG A 95 17.52 -7.88 -17.87
CA ARG A 95 16.43 -7.83 -18.85
C ARG A 95 15.54 -9.07 -18.78
N ARG A 96 16.14 -10.26 -18.68
CA ARG A 96 15.41 -11.53 -18.57
C ARG A 96 14.63 -11.63 -17.26
N ILE A 97 15.18 -11.13 -16.14
CA ILE A 97 14.46 -11.07 -14.86
C ILE A 97 13.25 -10.14 -14.99
N VAL A 98 13.45 -8.93 -15.53
CA VAL A 98 12.38 -7.96 -15.80
C VAL A 98 11.30 -8.58 -16.69
N GLN A 99 11.66 -9.19 -17.81
CA GLN A 99 10.68 -9.80 -18.72
C GLN A 99 9.88 -10.93 -18.06
N LYS A 100 10.53 -11.74 -17.21
CA LYS A 100 9.86 -12.81 -16.45
C LYS A 100 8.86 -12.21 -15.47
N SER A 101 9.24 -11.15 -14.74
CA SER A 101 8.37 -10.38 -13.85
C SER A 101 7.19 -9.78 -14.60
N GLU A 102 7.43 -9.06 -15.70
CA GLU A 102 6.35 -8.43 -16.47
C GLU A 102 5.33 -9.43 -17.02
N ALA A 103 5.78 -10.64 -17.36
CA ALA A 103 4.90 -11.71 -17.81
C ALA A 103 3.95 -12.21 -16.70
N THR A 104 4.25 -11.99 -15.41
CA THR A 104 3.38 -12.41 -14.30
C THR A 104 2.20 -11.48 -14.09
N TYR A 105 2.30 -10.18 -14.44
CA TYR A 105 1.23 -9.22 -14.16
C TYR A 105 0.63 -8.55 -15.41
N LYS A 106 1.38 -8.33 -16.50
CA LYS A 106 0.84 -7.63 -17.69
C LYS A 106 -0.16 -8.45 -18.49
N ASN A 107 -0.02 -9.78 -18.48
CA ASN A 107 -0.82 -10.70 -19.30
C ASN A 107 -1.90 -11.44 -18.52
N LEU A 108 -2.05 -11.16 -17.22
CA LEU A 108 -3.02 -11.80 -16.36
C LEU A 108 -4.13 -10.82 -16.00
N GLU A 109 -5.37 -11.29 -16.02
CA GLU A 109 -6.52 -10.46 -15.67
C GLU A 109 -6.55 -10.11 -14.17
N ALA A 110 -6.07 -11.03 -13.33
CA ALA A 110 -5.97 -10.87 -11.88
C ALA A 110 -4.74 -11.64 -11.36
N PRO A 111 -3.51 -11.12 -11.55
CA PRO A 111 -2.30 -11.75 -11.05
C PRO A 111 -2.37 -11.93 -9.53
N GLU A 112 -1.82 -13.04 -9.01
CA GLU A 112 -1.80 -13.27 -7.56
C GLU A 112 -0.79 -12.37 -6.85
N ASN A 113 0.35 -12.05 -7.47
CA ASN A 113 1.33 -11.11 -6.93
C ASN A 113 1.81 -10.17 -8.04
N VAL A 114 2.23 -8.97 -7.67
CA VAL A 114 2.85 -7.99 -8.57
C VAL A 114 4.24 -7.67 -8.05
N GLU A 115 5.25 -8.33 -8.59
CA GLU A 115 6.64 -8.01 -8.27
C GLU A 115 7.26 -7.25 -9.44
N ILE A 116 7.76 -6.04 -9.21
CA ILE A 116 8.44 -5.20 -10.19
C ILE A 116 9.85 -4.88 -9.69
N PRO A 117 10.89 -5.49 -10.27
CA PRO A 117 12.27 -5.13 -9.94
C PRO A 117 12.51 -3.64 -10.11
N GLU A 118 12.94 -3.00 -9.05
CA GLU A 118 13.21 -1.57 -8.98
C GLU A 118 14.45 -1.30 -8.13
N LEU A 119 15.00 -0.11 -8.31
CA LEU A 119 16.17 0.36 -7.56
C LEU A 119 15.86 1.72 -6.95
N TRP A 120 16.36 1.93 -5.74
CA TRP A 120 16.41 3.25 -5.11
C TRP A 120 17.79 3.51 -4.49
N LEU A 121 18.07 4.76 -4.14
CA LEU A 121 19.40 5.18 -3.66
C LEU A 121 19.29 5.81 -2.27
N HIS A 122 19.82 5.13 -1.26
CA HIS A 122 20.16 5.77 0.01
C HIS A 122 21.36 6.69 -0.19
N GLN A 123 21.16 8.00 -0.01
CA GLN A 123 22.19 9.01 -0.17
C GLN A 123 22.30 9.90 1.07
N PRO A 124 23.14 9.55 2.07
CA PRO A 124 23.19 10.28 3.34
C PRO A 124 23.68 11.74 3.24
N GLN A 125 24.31 12.12 2.12
CA GLN A 125 24.81 13.48 1.88
C GLN A 125 25.09 13.71 0.39
N ALA A 126 25.11 14.97 -0.06
CA ALA A 126 25.19 15.31 -1.48
C ALA A 126 26.50 14.88 -2.18
N ASN A 127 27.63 14.93 -1.45
CA ASN A 127 28.96 14.63 -1.97
C ASN A 127 29.45 13.28 -1.44
N LEU A 128 29.13 12.20 -2.14
CA LEU A 128 29.55 10.85 -1.75
C LEU A 128 30.61 10.25 -2.66
N ASP A 129 31.47 9.46 -2.04
CA ASP A 129 32.42 8.60 -2.71
C ASP A 129 31.74 7.31 -3.16
N PHE A 130 31.31 7.27 -4.43
CA PHE A 130 30.69 6.09 -5.05
C PHE A 130 31.67 4.92 -5.26
N SER A 131 32.95 5.04 -4.89
CA SER A 131 33.84 3.86 -4.79
C SER A 131 33.49 2.98 -3.59
N LYS A 132 32.83 3.54 -2.57
CA LYS A 132 32.33 2.83 -1.37
C LYS A 132 30.87 2.38 -1.50
N LEU A 133 30.31 2.48 -2.71
CA LEU A 133 28.93 2.13 -2.98
C LEU A 133 28.66 0.67 -2.58
N LEU A 134 27.58 0.48 -1.86
CA LEU A 134 27.04 -0.83 -1.53
C LEU A 134 25.78 -1.12 -2.35
N VAL A 135 25.48 -2.41 -2.51
CA VAL A 135 24.20 -2.89 -3.04
C VAL A 135 23.54 -3.77 -1.97
N ALA A 136 22.31 -3.48 -1.60
CA ALA A 136 21.57 -4.17 -0.54
C ALA A 136 20.12 -4.44 -0.95
N TYR A 137 19.40 -5.17 -0.11
CA TYR A 137 17.95 -5.35 -0.16
C TYR A 137 17.46 -5.59 1.27
N ALA A 138 16.19 -5.27 1.55
CA ALA A 138 15.57 -5.53 2.84
C ALA A 138 15.60 -7.04 3.18
N PRO A 139 15.90 -7.43 4.43
CA PRO A 139 15.83 -8.84 4.84
C PRO A 139 14.44 -9.44 4.63
N ASP A 140 14.37 -10.71 4.26
CA ASP A 140 13.09 -11.42 4.24
C ASP A 140 12.58 -11.60 5.68
N GLY A 141 11.30 -11.32 5.94
CA GLY A 141 10.62 -11.72 7.17
C GLY A 141 9.81 -10.61 7.84
N LYS A 142 8.67 -11.04 8.40
CA LYS A 142 7.50 -10.25 8.82
C LYS A 142 7.64 -9.37 10.07
N ASP A 143 8.85 -9.19 10.58
CA ASP A 143 9.05 -8.52 11.86
C ASP A 143 10.29 -7.64 11.73
N GLU A 144 10.08 -6.52 11.04
CA GLU A 144 11.12 -5.55 10.71
C GLU A 144 11.79 -5.01 11.98
N ALA A 145 10.98 -4.81 13.03
CA ALA A 145 11.42 -4.46 14.38
C ALA A 145 12.42 -5.47 14.98
N ASN A 146 12.44 -6.71 14.50
CA ASN A 146 13.36 -7.74 14.94
C ASN A 146 14.55 -8.00 14.02
N TRP A 147 14.66 -7.31 12.88
CA TRP A 147 15.83 -7.43 12.01
C TRP A 147 17.13 -7.14 12.77
N LYS A 148 18.12 -8.02 12.61
CA LYS A 148 19.43 -7.88 13.31
C LYS A 148 20.55 -7.38 12.40
N LYS A 149 20.41 -7.57 11.09
CA LYS A 149 21.41 -7.21 10.09
C LYS A 149 20.77 -7.14 8.72
N VAL A 150 21.20 -6.17 7.93
CA VAL A 150 20.92 -6.09 6.50
C VAL A 150 22.12 -6.63 5.74
N LYS A 151 21.89 -7.59 4.85
CA LYS A 151 22.94 -8.11 3.97
C LYS A 151 23.19 -7.10 2.85
N ALA A 152 24.44 -6.70 2.68
CA ALA A 152 24.85 -5.83 1.60
C ALA A 152 26.11 -6.35 0.93
N TYR A 153 26.39 -5.84 -0.26
CA TYR A 153 27.51 -6.21 -1.08
C TYR A 153 28.33 -4.99 -1.47
N THR A 154 29.64 -5.13 -1.39
CA THR A 154 30.58 -4.21 -2.03
C THR A 154 30.56 -4.39 -3.55
N LEU A 155 31.13 -3.44 -4.30
CA LEU A 155 31.33 -3.59 -5.75
C LEU A 155 32.20 -4.81 -6.11
N ASP A 156 33.01 -5.33 -5.20
CA ASP A 156 33.77 -6.58 -5.39
C ASP A 156 32.97 -7.85 -5.06
N LYS A 157 31.65 -7.74 -4.84
CA LYS A 157 30.75 -8.82 -4.41
C LYS A 157 31.09 -9.42 -3.05
N LYS A 158 31.90 -8.74 -2.22
CA LYS A 158 32.11 -9.13 -0.82
C LYS A 158 30.89 -8.75 0.01
N VAL A 159 30.42 -9.69 0.82
CA VAL A 159 29.31 -9.47 1.77
C VAL A 159 29.79 -8.60 2.93
N VAL A 160 28.99 -7.60 3.26
CA VAL A 160 29.08 -6.82 4.49
C VAL A 160 27.70 -6.80 5.13
N TYR A 161 27.63 -6.50 6.44
CA TYR A 161 26.38 -6.41 7.16
C TYR A 161 26.18 -5.00 7.68
N LEU A 162 25.00 -4.45 7.46
CA LEU A 162 24.58 -3.13 7.93
C LEU A 162 23.59 -3.28 9.08
N ASP A 163 23.48 -2.22 9.89
CA ASP A 163 22.51 -2.13 10.97
C ASP A 163 21.16 -1.67 10.40
N PRO A 164 20.05 -2.41 10.59
CA PRO A 164 18.73 -2.01 10.07
C PRO A 164 18.19 -0.74 10.71
N PHE A 165 18.56 -0.42 11.96
CA PHE A 165 18.03 0.76 12.68
C PHE A 165 18.97 1.95 12.65
N LYS A 166 20.05 1.85 11.88
CA LYS A 166 21.01 2.94 11.72
C LYS A 166 21.50 3.01 10.28
N ALA A 167 20.94 3.98 9.56
CA ALA A 167 21.31 4.26 8.18
C ALA A 167 22.84 4.44 8.03
N PRO A 168 23.47 3.80 7.04
CA PRO A 168 24.91 3.88 6.85
C PRO A 168 25.33 5.26 6.30
N ASN A 169 26.57 5.65 6.59
CA ASN A 169 27.17 6.89 6.08
C ASN A 169 27.80 6.75 4.68
N VAL A 170 27.47 5.68 3.95
CA VAL A 170 27.93 5.39 2.58
C VAL A 170 26.72 5.27 1.66
N PRO A 171 26.86 5.53 0.34
CA PRO A 171 25.74 5.33 -0.56
C PRO A 171 25.39 3.85 -0.66
N VAL A 172 24.10 3.55 -0.72
CA VAL A 172 23.58 2.19 -0.94
C VAL A 172 22.55 2.23 -2.05
N VAL A 173 22.78 1.46 -3.12
CA VAL A 173 21.71 1.14 -4.08
C VAL A 173 20.94 -0.03 -3.49
N VAL A 174 19.65 0.16 -3.28
CA VAL A 174 18.78 -0.87 -2.73
C VAL A 174 17.95 -1.48 -3.85
N VAL A 175 17.89 -2.80 -3.83
CA VAL A 175 17.06 -3.61 -4.74
C VAL A 175 15.74 -3.89 -4.03
N GLU A 176 14.65 -3.54 -4.71
CA GLU A 176 13.31 -3.84 -4.27
C GLU A 176 12.52 -4.49 -5.42
N THR A 177 11.45 -5.19 -5.07
CA THR A 177 10.54 -5.86 -5.99
C THR A 177 9.07 -5.64 -5.66
N ASP A 178 8.74 -5.26 -4.42
CA ASP A 178 7.35 -5.06 -3.99
C ASP A 178 7.07 -3.65 -3.47
N GLY A 179 7.94 -2.69 -3.75
CA GLY A 179 7.79 -1.32 -3.28
C GLY A 179 6.98 -0.44 -4.23
N PHE A 180 7.36 0.82 -4.27
CA PHE A 180 6.73 1.89 -5.02
C PHE A 180 6.26 1.58 -6.46
N GLU A 181 7.10 0.97 -7.30
CA GLU A 181 6.69 0.69 -8.70
C GLU A 181 5.65 -0.44 -8.75
N ALA A 182 5.70 -1.41 -7.83
CA ALA A 182 4.68 -2.43 -7.69
C ALA A 182 3.34 -1.81 -7.23
N LEU A 183 3.37 -0.94 -6.21
CA LEU A 183 2.18 -0.23 -5.70
C LEU A 183 1.43 0.51 -6.82
N LYS A 184 2.15 1.14 -7.76
CA LYS A 184 1.52 1.82 -8.92
C LYS A 184 0.61 0.87 -9.69
N VAL A 185 1.14 -0.29 -10.04
CA VAL A 185 0.40 -1.30 -10.81
C VAL A 185 -0.73 -1.83 -9.95
N GLU A 186 -0.47 -2.20 -8.69
CA GLU A 186 -1.48 -2.74 -7.80
C GLU A 186 -2.66 -1.81 -7.59
N ALA A 187 -2.43 -0.51 -7.38
CA ALA A 187 -3.51 0.48 -7.27
C ALA A 187 -4.38 0.53 -8.54
N GLU A 188 -3.80 0.39 -9.73
CA GLU A 188 -4.56 0.28 -10.97
C GLU A 188 -5.38 -1.01 -11.04
N LEU A 189 -4.81 -2.15 -10.60
CA LEU A 189 -5.51 -3.43 -10.51
C LEU A 189 -6.67 -3.32 -9.51
N MET A 190 -6.45 -2.71 -8.34
CA MET A 190 -7.48 -2.51 -7.32
C MET A 190 -8.66 -1.73 -7.85
N ASN A 191 -8.41 -0.55 -8.44
CA ASN A 191 -9.47 0.26 -9.04
C ASN A 191 -10.16 -0.47 -10.21
N ARG A 192 -9.47 -1.34 -10.94
CA ARG A 192 -10.13 -2.18 -11.96
C ARG A 192 -11.08 -3.17 -11.33
N GLU A 193 -10.66 -3.89 -10.29
CA GLU A 193 -11.48 -4.91 -9.65
C GLU A 193 -12.65 -4.28 -8.86
N LEU A 194 -12.46 -3.13 -8.21
CA LEU A 194 -13.55 -2.34 -7.60
C LEU A 194 -14.60 -1.91 -8.63
N ARG A 195 -14.18 -1.50 -9.84
CA ARG A 195 -15.11 -1.18 -10.94
C ARG A 195 -15.86 -2.42 -11.43
N LYS A 196 -15.18 -3.56 -11.60
CA LYS A 196 -15.83 -4.82 -11.99
C LYS A 196 -16.85 -5.27 -10.95
N ALA A 197 -16.54 -5.07 -9.67
CA ALA A 197 -17.44 -5.37 -8.57
C ALA A 197 -18.63 -4.38 -8.46
N GLY A 198 -18.57 -3.21 -9.10
CA GLY A 198 -19.61 -2.17 -9.02
C GLY A 198 -19.45 -1.20 -7.85
N ALA A 199 -18.41 -1.38 -7.03
CA ALA A 199 -18.07 -0.51 -5.90
C ALA A 199 -17.42 0.81 -6.32
N GLN A 200 -17.08 0.98 -7.60
CA GLN A 200 -16.51 2.20 -8.15
C GLN A 200 -17.22 2.56 -9.45
N ALA A 201 -17.59 3.83 -9.59
CA ALA A 201 -18.26 4.31 -10.79
C ALA A 201 -17.33 4.06 -11.97
N LEU A 202 -17.85 3.46 -13.03
CA LEU A 202 -17.24 3.58 -14.34
C LEU A 202 -17.36 5.05 -14.70
N VAL A 203 -16.35 5.84 -14.36
CA VAL A 203 -16.29 7.18 -14.91
C VAL A 203 -16.12 6.94 -16.40
N ASN A 204 -17.21 7.09 -17.16
CA ASN A 204 -17.17 7.24 -18.60
C ASN A 204 -16.50 8.60 -18.86
N ARG A 205 -15.20 8.72 -18.54
CA ARG A 205 -14.31 9.79 -19.03
C ARG A 205 -13.93 9.52 -20.48
N LYS A 206 -14.80 8.85 -21.24
CA LYS A 206 -14.67 8.81 -22.69
C LYS A 206 -14.93 10.22 -23.18
N VAL A 207 -13.96 10.73 -23.93
CA VAL A 207 -14.04 11.91 -24.80
C VAL A 207 -14.97 11.60 -25.98
N ASP A 208 -16.16 11.07 -25.70
CA ASP A 208 -17.19 10.77 -26.70
C ASP A 208 -18.52 11.34 -26.24
N GLY A 209 -18.65 12.64 -26.49
CA GLY A 209 -19.82 13.24 -27.12
C GLY A 209 -21.11 13.42 -26.33
N GLN A 210 -21.53 12.50 -25.44
CA GLN A 210 -22.93 12.54 -24.97
C GLN A 210 -23.14 11.97 -23.55
N MET A 211 -22.76 12.75 -22.53
CA MET A 211 -23.54 12.87 -21.28
C MET A 211 -23.10 14.15 -20.55
N LYS A 212 -24.04 14.78 -19.83
CA LYS A 212 -23.96 16.14 -19.25
C LYS A 212 -22.60 16.47 -18.62
N ARG A 213 -21.68 17.02 -19.42
CA ARG A 213 -20.68 17.97 -18.92
C ARG A 213 -21.51 19.10 -18.31
N THR A 214 -21.48 19.29 -16.99
CA THR A 214 -21.70 20.65 -16.49
C THR A 214 -20.72 21.51 -17.27
N ALA A 215 -21.22 22.48 -18.04
CA ALA A 215 -20.42 23.25 -19.00
C ALA A 215 -19.28 24.07 -18.35
N GLY A 216 -19.00 23.88 -17.06
CA GLY A 216 -17.99 24.60 -16.29
C GLY A 216 -16.76 23.79 -15.86
N GLY A 217 -16.83 22.47 -15.63
CA GLY A 217 -15.73 21.73 -15.00
C GLY A 217 -16.19 20.74 -13.92
N ILE A 218 -15.22 20.15 -13.21
CA ILE A 218 -15.43 19.14 -12.16
C ILE A 218 -15.10 19.78 -10.80
N GLU A 219 -16.02 19.66 -9.85
CA GLU A 219 -15.77 20.06 -8.45
C GLU A 219 -15.00 18.96 -7.73
N THR A 220 -13.93 19.33 -7.03
CA THR A 220 -13.04 18.38 -6.35
C THR A 220 -12.61 18.85 -4.97
N THR A 221 -12.08 17.94 -4.17
CA THR A 221 -11.27 18.27 -2.99
C THR A 221 -9.84 17.81 -3.24
N LYS A 222 -8.90 18.71 -3.01
CA LYS A 222 -7.48 18.56 -3.30
C LYS A 222 -6.69 18.56 -2.01
N LEU A 223 -5.73 17.64 -1.92
CA LEU A 223 -4.72 17.58 -0.89
C LEU A 223 -3.60 18.57 -1.20
N ASP A 224 -3.49 19.61 -0.39
CA ASP A 224 -2.44 20.62 -0.49
C ASP A 224 -1.21 20.25 0.33
N ARG A 225 -1.42 19.63 1.50
CA ARG A 225 -0.36 19.29 2.45
C ARG A 225 -0.67 17.98 3.17
N ILE A 226 0.35 17.18 3.41
CA ILE A 226 0.29 16.04 4.34
C ILE A 226 1.59 15.89 5.12
N ARG A 227 1.49 15.42 6.37
CA ARG A 227 2.60 15.04 7.24
C ARG A 227 2.18 13.81 8.05
N LEU A 228 3.03 12.78 8.08
CA LEU A 228 2.92 11.67 9.04
C LEU A 228 3.82 11.91 10.26
N ASN A 229 3.38 11.45 11.42
CA ASN A 229 4.12 11.56 12.66
C ASN A 229 5.09 10.39 12.87
N ASN A 230 4.70 9.20 12.42
CA ASN A 230 5.49 7.98 12.54
C ASN A 230 5.21 7.05 11.34
N ASP A 231 6.27 6.42 10.85
CA ASP A 231 6.27 5.39 9.82
C ASP A 231 6.87 4.08 10.35
N GLU A 232 7.45 4.05 11.56
CA GLU A 232 8.10 2.89 12.25
C GLU A 232 9.08 2.02 11.44
N GLU A 233 9.35 2.35 10.18
CA GLU A 233 10.17 1.54 9.27
C GLU A 233 11.68 1.76 9.45
N PRO A 234 12.49 0.67 9.42
CA PRO A 234 13.92 0.73 9.19
C PRO A 234 14.29 1.49 7.91
N TRP A 235 15.47 2.12 7.87
CA TRP A 235 15.93 2.89 6.69
C TRP A 235 16.02 2.07 5.40
N ILE A 236 16.09 0.74 5.50
CA ILE A 236 16.26 -0.19 4.38
C ILE A 236 14.92 -0.60 3.74
N SER A 237 13.79 -0.39 4.42
CA SER A 237 12.45 -0.69 3.88
C SER A 237 12.14 0.28 2.75
N GLY A 238 12.55 1.54 2.90
CA GLY A 238 12.65 2.50 1.80
C GLY A 238 11.74 3.69 2.02
N ALA A 239 10.84 3.92 1.08
CA ALA A 239 9.87 4.99 1.16
C ALA A 239 8.50 4.36 1.40
N ALA A 240 7.78 4.84 2.40
CA ALA A 240 6.47 4.31 2.76
C ALA A 240 5.52 4.18 1.55
N GLU A 241 4.99 2.99 1.30
CA GLU A 241 4.08 2.69 0.19
C GLU A 241 2.63 3.13 0.49
N ILE A 242 2.44 4.41 0.81
CA ILE A 242 1.13 4.93 1.25
C ILE A 242 0.12 5.07 0.11
N TYR A 243 -1.11 4.67 0.37
CA TYR A 243 -2.27 4.93 -0.48
C TYR A 243 -3.49 5.37 0.33
N ALA A 244 -4.34 6.18 -0.32
CA ALA A 244 -5.61 6.63 0.22
C ALA A 244 -6.76 5.81 -0.36
N ILE A 245 -7.62 5.26 0.49
CA ILE A 245 -8.95 4.78 0.11
C ILE A 245 -9.94 5.90 0.39
N THR A 246 -10.56 6.41 -0.67
CA THR A 246 -11.70 7.33 -0.55
C THR A 246 -12.99 6.56 -0.66
N SER A 247 -13.95 6.84 0.21
CA SER A 247 -15.23 6.13 0.22
C SER A 247 -16.42 7.05 0.46
N GLY A 248 -17.55 6.74 -0.16
CA GLY A 248 -18.78 7.50 0.00
C GLY A 248 -19.96 6.77 -0.61
N VAL A 249 -21.05 7.51 -0.81
CA VAL A 249 -22.32 6.95 -1.28
C VAL A 249 -22.66 7.46 -2.68
N ARG A 250 -23.16 6.58 -3.54
CA ARG A 250 -23.58 6.84 -4.92
C ARG A 250 -24.97 6.27 -5.20
N GLY A 251 -25.63 6.82 -6.21
CA GLY A 251 -26.95 6.42 -6.67
C GLY A 251 -28.06 6.73 -5.66
N SER A 252 -29.28 6.33 -6.00
CA SER A 252 -30.46 6.46 -5.14
C SER A 252 -30.59 5.32 -4.13
N ASN A 253 -29.84 4.23 -4.32
CA ASN A 253 -29.92 3.01 -3.51
C ASN A 253 -28.85 2.96 -2.40
N ASN A 254 -28.19 4.08 -2.13
CA ASN A 254 -27.07 4.19 -1.19
C ASN A 254 -25.94 3.17 -1.47
N GLU A 255 -25.56 3.02 -2.75
CA GLU A 255 -24.45 2.17 -3.16
C GLU A 255 -23.11 2.77 -2.70
N ALA A 256 -22.11 1.94 -2.47
CA ALA A 256 -20.78 2.44 -2.17
C ALA A 256 -20.05 2.96 -3.42
N GLN A 257 -19.28 4.03 -3.23
CA GLN A 257 -18.29 4.55 -4.16
C GLN A 257 -16.94 4.52 -3.47
N ILE A 258 -15.99 3.75 -4.01
CA ILE A 258 -14.66 3.55 -3.45
C ILE A 258 -13.61 3.82 -4.53
N ASN A 259 -12.59 4.61 -4.21
CA ASN A 259 -11.41 4.78 -5.07
C ASN A 259 -10.13 4.55 -4.26
N VAL A 260 -9.13 3.93 -4.88
CA VAL A 260 -7.78 3.81 -4.33
C VAL A 260 -6.87 4.81 -5.03
N ILE A 261 -6.17 5.63 -4.25
CA ILE A 261 -5.33 6.71 -4.75
C ILE A 261 -3.96 6.59 -4.09
N PRO A 262 -2.94 6.09 -4.81
CA PRO A 262 -1.60 5.99 -4.24
C PRO A 262 -0.98 7.38 -4.03
N MET A 263 -0.19 7.51 -2.97
CA MET A 263 0.40 8.75 -2.48
C MET A 263 1.92 8.73 -2.70
N TYR A 264 2.29 8.81 -3.97
CA TYR A 264 3.64 8.51 -4.48
C TYR A 264 4.83 9.36 -3.98
N TYR A 265 4.60 10.24 -3.02
CA TYR A 265 5.55 11.23 -2.55
C TYR A 265 5.74 11.14 -1.04
N LEU A 266 5.01 10.24 -0.38
CA LEU A 266 4.96 10.18 1.06
C LEU A 266 5.99 9.15 1.52
N ASP A 267 7.22 9.58 1.63
CA ASP A 267 8.36 8.65 1.72
C ASP A 267 8.90 8.49 3.15
N TYR A 268 8.64 9.44 4.04
CA TYR A 268 9.29 9.51 5.36
C TYR A 268 8.40 10.21 6.40
N ALA A 269 8.34 9.65 7.60
CA ALA A 269 7.75 10.29 8.76
C ALA A 269 8.48 11.58 9.12
N GLY A 270 7.72 12.49 9.70
CA GLY A 270 8.23 13.80 10.09
C GLY A 270 8.59 14.72 8.92
N THR A 271 8.35 14.31 7.68
CA THR A 271 8.45 15.16 6.49
C THR A 271 7.08 15.73 6.13
N THR A 272 7.05 16.97 5.63
CA THR A 272 5.81 17.63 5.20
C THR A 272 5.83 17.78 3.69
N TYR A 273 4.87 17.15 3.03
CA TYR A 273 4.73 17.09 1.58
C TYR A 273 3.63 18.03 1.11
N TYR A 274 3.78 18.55 -0.13
CA TYR A 274 2.85 19.49 -0.76
C TYR A 274 2.44 19.01 -2.17
N PRO A 275 1.62 17.94 -2.26
CA PRO A 275 1.49 17.17 -3.50
C PRO A 275 0.55 17.79 -4.54
N ASN A 276 -0.36 18.69 -4.13
CA ASN A 276 -1.37 19.26 -5.03
C ASN A 276 -2.21 18.18 -5.75
N GLN A 277 -2.50 17.07 -5.05
CA GLN A 277 -3.18 15.88 -5.58
C GLN A 277 -4.69 15.95 -5.33
N ILE A 278 -5.52 15.63 -6.32
CA ILE A 278 -6.98 15.53 -6.13
C ILE A 278 -7.29 14.19 -5.43
N LEU A 279 -8.08 14.24 -4.35
CA LEU A 279 -8.51 13.04 -3.63
C LEU A 279 -10.00 12.72 -3.86
N LEU A 280 -10.87 13.74 -3.92
CA LEU A 280 -12.31 13.53 -4.09
C LEU A 280 -12.79 14.19 -5.37
N PHE A 281 -13.51 13.43 -6.19
CA PHE A 281 -14.24 13.93 -7.35
C PHE A 281 -15.73 13.95 -6.98
N TRP A 282 -16.30 15.14 -6.79
CA TRP A 282 -17.63 15.26 -6.18
C TRP A 282 -18.77 14.72 -7.05
N ASP A 283 -18.53 14.56 -8.35
CA ASP A 283 -19.50 13.95 -9.28
C ASP A 283 -19.63 12.43 -9.10
N ASP A 284 -18.69 11.79 -8.39
CA ASP A 284 -18.74 10.35 -8.11
C ASP A 284 -19.70 10.02 -6.95
N TYR A 285 -20.08 11.01 -6.15
CA TYR A 285 -20.85 10.85 -4.91
C TYR A 285 -22.24 11.50 -5.02
N SER A 286 -23.26 10.82 -4.50
CA SER A 286 -24.63 11.36 -4.39
C SER A 286 -24.76 12.46 -3.34
N TYR A 287 -23.79 12.54 -2.41
CA TYR A 287 -23.84 13.43 -1.27
C TYR A 287 -22.57 14.27 -1.20
N GLN A 288 -22.68 15.43 -0.54
CA GLN A 288 -21.60 16.40 -0.39
C GLN A 288 -20.63 16.03 0.75
N ALA A 289 -20.48 14.74 1.05
CA ALA A 289 -19.55 14.24 2.05
C ALA A 289 -18.99 12.86 1.66
N ALA A 290 -17.72 12.64 1.99
CA ALA A 290 -16.98 11.40 1.76
C ALA A 290 -15.95 11.16 2.88
N ASN A 291 -15.39 9.97 2.93
CA ASN A 291 -14.30 9.61 3.84
C ASN A 291 -12.99 9.45 3.07
N ILE A 292 -11.87 9.65 3.77
CA ILE A 292 -10.52 9.38 3.27
C ILE A 292 -9.84 8.55 4.36
N GLN A 293 -9.31 7.38 4.00
CA GLN A 293 -8.55 6.52 4.90
C GLN A 293 -7.19 6.28 4.28
N LEU A 294 -6.14 6.35 5.07
CA LEU A 294 -4.75 6.20 4.65
C LEU A 294 -4.24 4.86 5.15
N PHE A 295 -3.55 4.16 4.25
CA PHE A 295 -2.97 2.86 4.49
C PHE A 295 -1.56 2.81 3.94
N GLU A 296 -0.72 2.03 4.60
CA GLU A 296 0.56 1.57 4.10
C GLU A 296 0.36 0.21 3.42
N LYS A 297 1.29 -0.15 2.55
CA LYS A 297 1.30 -1.47 1.93
C LYS A 297 2.38 -2.30 2.63
N ASP A 298 1.95 -3.37 3.30
CA ASP A 298 2.84 -4.46 3.72
C ASP A 298 2.95 -5.57 2.64
N ASP A 299 4.10 -6.26 2.65
CA ASP A 299 4.46 -7.40 1.80
C ASP A 299 3.54 -8.63 2.01
N ASN A 300 2.66 -8.62 3.01
CA ASN A 300 1.89 -9.78 3.45
C ASN A 300 0.54 -9.98 2.73
N TYR A 301 0.01 -8.99 2.02
CA TYR A 301 -1.30 -9.11 1.36
C TYR A 301 -1.26 -8.71 -0.10
N ASN A 302 -1.78 -9.61 -0.95
CA ASN A 302 -1.99 -9.25 -2.34
C ASN A 302 -3.20 -8.32 -2.50
N TYR A 303 -3.08 -7.38 -3.44
CA TYR A 303 -4.13 -6.43 -3.78
C TYR A 303 -5.50 -7.10 -4.07
N LYS A 304 -5.50 -8.34 -4.57
CA LYS A 304 -6.70 -9.10 -4.93
C LYS A 304 -7.49 -9.51 -3.69
N GLN A 305 -6.81 -9.99 -2.65
CA GLN A 305 -7.41 -10.28 -1.35
C GLN A 305 -7.96 -9.00 -0.77
N MET A 306 -7.19 -7.91 -0.74
CA MET A 306 -7.69 -6.64 -0.20
C MET A 306 -8.97 -6.16 -0.91
N VAL A 307 -9.00 -6.16 -2.25
CA VAL A 307 -10.22 -5.75 -2.97
C VAL A 307 -11.39 -6.67 -2.67
N GLY A 308 -11.18 -7.99 -2.69
CA GLY A 308 -12.24 -8.96 -2.39
C GLY A 308 -12.83 -8.72 -1.00
N ILE A 309 -11.96 -8.47 -0.02
CA ILE A 309 -12.35 -8.19 1.34
C ILE A 309 -13.11 -6.85 1.46
N ILE A 310 -12.63 -5.77 0.82
CA ILE A 310 -13.34 -4.47 0.80
C ILE A 310 -14.72 -4.62 0.14
N VAL A 311 -14.78 -5.31 -0.99
CA VAL A 311 -16.02 -5.54 -1.75
C VAL A 311 -17.02 -6.35 -0.92
N ASP A 312 -16.58 -7.44 -0.29
CA ASP A 312 -17.43 -8.29 0.53
C ASP A 312 -17.94 -7.55 1.76
N GLY A 313 -17.06 -6.86 2.51
CA GLY A 313 -17.44 -6.11 3.70
C GLY A 313 -18.43 -4.98 3.38
N VAL A 314 -18.20 -4.25 2.30
CA VAL A 314 -19.06 -3.14 1.89
C VAL A 314 -20.39 -3.63 1.30
N PHE A 315 -20.41 -4.70 0.53
CA PHE A 315 -21.67 -5.24 -0.01
C PHE A 315 -22.55 -5.90 1.04
N GLN A 316 -21.98 -6.52 2.08
CA GLN A 316 -22.75 -7.05 3.21
C GLN A 316 -23.60 -5.97 3.86
N ILE A 317 -23.08 -4.75 4.00
CA ILE A 317 -23.82 -3.66 4.61
C ILE A 317 -24.72 -2.93 3.61
N THR A 318 -24.37 -2.85 2.32
CA THR A 318 -25.09 -2.03 1.32
C THR A 318 -26.58 -2.36 1.22
N GLY A 319 -26.97 -3.64 1.31
CA GLY A 319 -28.39 -4.04 1.33
C GLY A 319 -29.19 -3.52 2.54
N THR A 320 -28.52 -3.11 3.61
CA THR A 320 -29.09 -2.57 4.85
C THR A 320 -29.07 -1.04 4.93
N LEU A 321 -28.40 -0.36 3.97
CA LEU A 321 -28.20 1.10 3.97
C LEU A 321 -29.40 1.86 3.38
N SER A 322 -30.31 1.17 2.68
CA SER A 322 -31.49 1.80 2.09
C SER A 322 -32.42 2.36 3.17
N GLY A 323 -32.76 3.65 3.08
CA GLY A 323 -33.63 4.33 4.02
C GLY A 323 -32.98 4.80 5.33
N GLN A 324 -31.67 4.59 5.53
CA GLN A 324 -30.96 5.12 6.70
C GLN A 324 -30.49 6.58 6.53
N PRO A 325 -30.31 7.34 7.63
CA PRO A 325 -29.68 8.65 7.58
C PRO A 325 -28.26 8.58 6.98
N ILE A 326 -27.94 9.49 6.07
CA ILE A 326 -26.69 9.46 5.30
C ILE A 326 -25.42 9.45 6.18
N VAL A 327 -25.43 10.16 7.31
CA VAL A 327 -24.29 10.20 8.24
C VAL A 327 -23.97 8.81 8.80
N ASN A 328 -25.00 7.98 9.02
CA ASN A 328 -24.81 6.60 9.49
C ASN A 328 -24.27 5.73 8.36
N VAL A 329 -24.74 5.93 7.13
CA VAL A 329 -24.31 5.19 5.94
C VAL A 329 -22.82 5.47 5.64
N LEU A 330 -22.40 6.74 5.68
CA LEU A 330 -21.00 7.13 5.47
C LEU A 330 -20.07 6.51 6.52
N GLY A 331 -20.47 6.52 7.80
CA GLY A 331 -19.72 5.89 8.86
C GLY A 331 -19.64 4.37 8.72
N GLN A 332 -20.75 3.72 8.33
CA GLN A 332 -20.80 2.27 8.12
C GLN A 332 -19.92 1.82 6.95
N ILE A 333 -19.90 2.57 5.83
CA ILE A 333 -19.00 2.28 4.70
C ILE A 333 -17.54 2.42 5.13
N ALA A 334 -17.20 3.49 5.85
CA ALA A 334 -15.83 3.65 6.34
C ALA A 334 -15.43 2.51 7.28
N ASN A 335 -16.29 2.16 8.23
CA ASN A 335 -16.05 1.06 9.16
C ASN A 335 -16.01 -0.30 8.45
N ALA A 336 -16.79 -0.51 7.39
CA ALA A 336 -16.73 -1.75 6.61
C ALA A 336 -15.42 -1.88 5.84
N VAL A 337 -14.83 -0.77 5.35
CA VAL A 337 -13.48 -0.77 4.77
C VAL A 337 -12.44 -1.14 5.84
N ILE A 338 -12.55 -0.58 7.04
CA ILE A 338 -11.63 -0.88 8.16
C ILE A 338 -11.80 -2.34 8.64
N GLN A 339 -13.04 -2.81 8.86
CA GLN A 339 -13.31 -4.16 9.35
C GLN A 339 -13.06 -5.26 8.32
N ALA A 340 -13.12 -4.90 7.05
CA ALA A 340 -12.64 -5.77 6.00
C ALA A 340 -11.16 -6.08 6.27
N MET A 341 -10.36 -5.11 6.72
CA MET A 341 -8.93 -5.32 6.84
C MET A 341 -8.59 -6.40 7.87
N PRO A 342 -7.59 -7.26 7.56
CA PRO A 342 -7.15 -8.31 8.47
C PRO A 342 -6.74 -7.76 9.83
N ASP A 343 -7.02 -8.51 10.92
CA ASP A 343 -6.72 -8.06 12.29
C ASP A 343 -5.24 -7.70 12.48
N GLN A 344 -4.33 -8.34 11.74
CA GLN A 344 -2.90 -8.07 11.79
C GLN A 344 -2.53 -6.64 11.35
N TRP A 345 -3.35 -5.98 10.50
CA TRP A 345 -3.19 -4.57 10.09
C TRP A 345 -3.41 -3.58 11.24
N PHE A 346 -3.94 -4.04 12.37
CA PHE A 346 -4.19 -3.25 13.57
C PHE A 346 -3.28 -3.63 14.73
N THR A 347 -2.50 -4.70 14.59
CA THR A 347 -1.65 -5.23 15.65
C THR A 347 -0.19 -5.17 15.24
N ASN A 348 0.37 -3.98 15.40
CA ASN A 348 1.82 -3.78 15.54
C ASN A 348 2.67 -3.90 14.26
N ASP A 349 2.04 -3.82 13.07
CA ASP A 349 2.68 -3.60 11.78
C ASP A 349 1.83 -2.55 11.01
N ASP A 350 2.48 -1.58 10.36
CA ASP A 350 2.05 -0.19 10.09
C ASP A 350 0.95 0.05 9.02
N ASP A 351 0.16 -0.97 8.69
CA ASP A 351 -0.77 -0.94 7.53
C ASP A 351 -1.89 0.12 7.60
N TYR A 352 -2.44 0.42 8.79
CA TYR A 352 -3.41 1.51 8.98
C TYR A 352 -2.73 2.79 9.47
N VAL A 353 -2.77 3.82 8.63
CA VAL A 353 -2.11 5.11 8.95
C VAL A 353 -3.07 6.05 9.67
N ASP A 354 -4.19 6.43 9.03
CA ASP A 354 -5.16 7.35 9.64
C ASP A 354 -6.49 7.41 8.88
N SER A 355 -7.51 8.04 9.47
CA SER A 355 -8.84 8.25 8.88
C SER A 355 -9.33 9.68 9.02
N TYR A 356 -10.00 10.16 7.97
CA TYR A 356 -10.73 11.41 7.92
C TYR A 356 -12.18 11.13 7.53
N TYR A 357 -13.08 11.27 8.49
CA TYR A 357 -14.50 11.00 8.30
C TYR A 357 -15.26 12.26 7.90
N THR A 358 -16.23 12.10 7.00
CA THR A 358 -17.16 13.19 6.61
C THR A 358 -16.41 14.47 6.15
N ILE A 359 -15.45 14.30 5.25
CA ILE A 359 -14.89 15.42 4.49
C ILE A 359 -16.01 15.99 3.61
N GLU A 360 -16.29 17.28 3.73
CA GLU A 360 -17.40 17.95 3.07
C GLU A 360 -16.97 18.67 1.79
N LYS A 361 -17.88 18.70 0.80
CA LYS A 361 -17.71 19.47 -0.41
C LYS A 361 -17.61 20.96 -0.09
N ASN A 362 -16.74 21.66 -0.82
CA ASN A 362 -16.54 23.11 -0.70
C ASN A 362 -16.07 23.59 0.69
N ARG A 363 -15.54 22.67 1.52
CA ARG A 363 -14.94 23.00 2.82
C ARG A 363 -13.42 22.96 2.74
N THR A 364 -12.77 23.95 3.35
CA THR A 364 -11.32 23.96 3.56
C THR A 364 -11.00 23.39 4.94
N TYR A 365 -10.02 22.50 4.97
CA TYR A 365 -9.46 21.91 6.19
C TYR A 365 -8.00 22.36 6.31
N ARG A 366 -7.61 22.88 7.48
CA ARG A 366 -6.25 23.36 7.77
C ARG A 366 -5.72 22.65 8.99
N ASN A 367 -4.55 22.03 8.86
CA ASN A 367 -3.93 21.22 9.90
C ASN A 367 -4.94 20.29 10.55
N HIS A 368 -5.72 19.63 9.70
CA HIS A 368 -6.75 18.73 10.14
C HIS A 368 -6.08 17.41 10.49
N SER A 369 -6.15 17.05 11.77
CA SER A 369 -5.68 15.76 12.27
C SER A 369 -6.63 14.67 11.83
N GLY A 370 -6.08 13.55 11.41
CA GLY A 370 -6.85 12.32 11.28
C GLY A 370 -7.31 11.82 12.66
N ALA A 371 -8.28 10.93 12.64
CA ALA A 371 -8.91 10.37 13.83
C ALA A 371 -7.97 9.52 14.70
N GLY A 372 -6.99 8.86 14.08
CA GLY A 372 -5.90 8.14 14.76
C GLY A 372 -4.79 9.05 15.26
N GLY A 373 -4.67 10.26 14.70
CA GLY A 373 -3.70 11.28 15.13
C GLY A 373 -2.28 11.06 14.59
N ASN A 374 -2.09 10.16 13.63
CA ASN A 374 -0.80 9.94 12.97
C ASN A 374 -0.58 10.94 11.83
N ALA A 375 -1.63 11.27 11.08
CA ALA A 375 -1.56 12.12 9.90
C ALA A 375 -2.20 13.50 10.13
N ASN A 376 -1.61 14.53 9.53
CA ASN A 376 -2.18 15.87 9.46
C ASN A 376 -2.21 16.39 8.02
N VAL A 377 -3.36 16.91 7.58
CA VAL A 377 -3.57 17.37 6.20
C VAL A 377 -4.07 18.82 6.09
N ASP A 378 -3.78 19.44 4.95
CA ASP A 378 -4.56 20.57 4.42
C ASP A 378 -5.33 20.10 3.18
N LEU A 379 -6.64 20.35 3.18
CA LEU A 379 -7.52 20.05 2.05
C LEU A 379 -8.22 21.34 1.59
N THR A 380 -8.25 21.59 0.29
CA THR A 380 -9.00 22.70 -0.29
C THR A 380 -9.97 22.25 -1.39
N PRO A 381 -11.10 22.95 -1.54
CA PRO A 381 -11.93 22.82 -2.73
C PRO A 381 -11.12 23.24 -3.96
N TYR A 382 -11.21 22.46 -5.03
CA TYR A 382 -10.57 22.78 -6.30
C TYR A 382 -11.53 22.53 -7.46
N PHE A 383 -11.68 23.53 -8.34
CA PHE A 383 -12.51 23.41 -9.53
C PHE A 383 -11.61 23.15 -10.74
N LEU A 384 -11.73 21.94 -11.30
CA LEU A 384 -10.98 21.55 -12.48
C LEU A 384 -11.78 21.94 -13.73
N LEU A 385 -11.34 22.97 -14.44
CA LEU A 385 -11.98 23.44 -15.67
C LEU A 385 -11.99 22.34 -16.73
N ALA A 386 -13.09 22.27 -17.48
CA ALA A 386 -13.19 21.39 -18.62
C ALA A 386 -12.45 22.01 -19.82
N ASN A 387 -11.58 21.25 -20.49
CA ASN A 387 -10.90 21.68 -21.72
C ASN A 387 -11.82 21.71 -22.94
#